data_AF-W7DNY8-F1
#
_entry.id   AF-W7DNY8-F1
#
_cell.length_a   1.000
_cell.length_b   1.000
_cell.length_c   1.000
_cell.angle_alpha   90.00
_cell.angle_beta   90.00
_cell.angle_gamma   90.00
#
_symmetry.space_group_name_H-M   'P 1'
#
loop_
_entity.id
_entity.type
_entity.pdbx_description
1 polymer ?
#
loop_
_entity_poly.entity_id
_entity_poly.type
_entity_poly.pdbx_seq_one_letter_code
_entity_poly.pdbx_strand_id
1 'polypeptide(L)'
;MIGKQKVCFTRNVITRNNYFKKNLQKYHTYFDQVLVLGVGLDTKFDELDILVDKPIFALDIQGEHIRDIYQKAGLTSQVHIIDADFNQIEQEAIQDTFIKEGLDIQLRTILVWEGGTFYLTPADIFSLLSLVNKTLNVVGLWEIFLTKSSFQMKRTRIIK
;
A
#
# COMPACT_ATOMS: atom_id res chain seq x y z
N MET A 1 -14.43 4.76 38.47
CA MET A 1 -14.29 5.59 37.25
C MET A 1 -13.27 4.93 36.34
N ILE A 2 -13.69 4.29 35.25
CA ILE A 2 -12.75 3.72 34.27
C ILE A 2 -12.62 4.75 33.15
N GLY A 3 -11.44 5.35 33.04
CA GLY A 3 -11.16 6.41 32.07
C GLY A 3 -11.36 5.91 30.63
N LYS A 4 -12.08 6.69 29.82
CA LYS A 4 -12.16 6.46 28.37
C LYS A 4 -10.73 6.54 27.81
N GLN A 5 -10.18 5.42 27.34
CA GLN A 5 -8.89 5.40 26.69
C GLN A 5 -9.02 6.17 25.38
N LYS A 6 -8.48 7.39 25.35
CA LYS A 6 -8.45 8.24 24.16
C LYS A 6 -7.44 7.62 23.21
N VAL A 7 -7.92 6.82 22.24
CA VAL A 7 -7.05 6.30 21.17
C VAL A 7 -6.54 7.52 20.40
N CYS A 8 -5.25 7.80 20.53
CA CYS A 8 -4.62 8.91 19.85
C CYS A 8 -4.42 8.52 18.38
N PHE A 9 -5.29 9.03 17.50
CA PHE A 9 -5.28 8.78 16.06
C PHE A 9 -3.88 8.96 15.45
N THR A 10 -3.20 10.05 15.82
CA THR A 10 -1.83 10.36 15.39
C THR A 10 -0.80 9.31 15.82
N ARG A 11 -0.94 8.72 17.02
CA ARG A 11 -0.01 7.66 17.46
C ARG A 11 -0.16 6.39 16.62
N ASN A 12 -1.38 6.04 16.22
CA ASN A 12 -1.61 4.87 15.37
C ASN A 12 -0.97 5.05 13.99
N VAL A 13 -1.19 6.21 13.36
CA VAL A 13 -0.57 6.56 12.06
C VAL A 13 0.96 6.51 12.13
N ILE A 14 1.56 7.16 13.14
CA ILE A 14 3.03 7.15 13.32
C ILE A 14 3.55 5.71 13.53
N THR A 15 2.85 4.89 14.32
CA THR A 15 3.28 3.51 14.60
C THR A 15 3.21 2.64 13.36
N ARG A 16 2.16 2.79 12.54
CA ARG A 16 2.01 2.07 11.27
C ARG A 16 3.10 2.45 10.28
N ASN A 17 3.31 3.76 10.07
CA ASN A 17 4.39 4.23 9.21
C ASN A 17 5.76 3.67 9.66
N ASN A 18 6.04 3.74 10.98
CA ASN A 18 7.27 3.20 11.54
C ASN A 18 7.40 1.67 11.35
N TYR A 19 6.30 0.92 11.43
CA TYR A 19 6.31 -0.52 11.15
C TYR A 19 6.77 -0.82 9.71
N PHE A 20 6.18 -0.14 8.72
CA PHE A 20 6.57 -0.32 7.33
C PHE A 20 7.99 0.14 7.05
N LYS A 21 8.40 1.32 7.54
CA LYS A 21 9.79 1.81 7.37
C LYS A 21 10.80 0.83 7.96
N LYS A 22 10.55 0.31 9.16
CA LYS A 22 11.45 -0.68 9.79
C LYS A 22 11.52 -1.99 9.02
N ASN A 23 10.40 -2.48 8.49
CA ASN A 23 10.40 -3.70 7.69
C ASN A 23 11.13 -3.50 6.37
N LEU A 24 10.86 -2.40 5.65
CA LEU A 24 11.58 -2.02 4.43
C LEU A 24 13.09 -2.00 4.68
N GLN A 25 13.54 -1.30 5.73
CA GLN A 25 14.95 -1.25 6.12
C GLN A 25 15.53 -2.62 6.47
N LYS A 26 14.84 -3.41 7.31
CA LYS A 26 15.35 -4.69 7.80
C LYS A 26 15.47 -5.75 6.70
N TYR A 27 14.56 -5.73 5.71
CA TYR A 27 14.45 -6.78 4.71
C TYR A 27 14.80 -6.30 3.29
N HIS A 28 15.42 -5.13 3.13
CA HIS A 28 15.73 -4.53 1.81
C HIS A 28 16.54 -5.42 0.85
N THR A 29 17.29 -6.41 1.36
CA THR A 29 18.06 -7.36 0.53
C THR A 29 17.24 -8.55 0.03
N TYR A 30 16.03 -8.76 0.55
CA TYR A 30 15.17 -9.90 0.21
C TYR A 30 14.33 -9.67 -1.05
N PHE A 31 14.19 -8.42 -1.48
CA PHE A 31 13.45 -8.02 -2.67
C PHE A 31 14.29 -7.08 -3.52
N ASP A 32 14.01 -7.04 -4.81
CA ASP A 32 14.67 -6.19 -5.80
C ASP A 32 13.72 -5.08 -6.29
N GLN A 33 12.40 -5.29 -6.18
CA GLN A 33 11.34 -4.39 -6.63
C GLN A 33 10.28 -4.22 -5.54
N VAL A 34 9.63 -3.06 -5.50
CA VAL A 34 8.52 -2.77 -4.59
C VAL A 34 7.25 -2.47 -5.38
N LEU A 35 6.14 -3.11 -5.02
CA LEU A 35 4.81 -2.77 -5.51
C LEU A 35 3.94 -2.29 -4.34
N VAL A 36 3.41 -1.09 -4.45
CA VAL A 36 2.56 -0.45 -3.45
C VAL A 36 1.11 -0.47 -3.92
N LEU A 37 0.21 -1.00 -3.10
CA LEU A 37 -1.21 -1.05 -3.38
C LEU A 37 -1.92 0.07 -2.60
N GLY A 38 -2.42 1.09 -3.31
CA GLY A 38 -3.04 2.28 -2.74
C GLY A 38 -2.02 3.17 -2.01
N VAL A 39 -1.14 3.83 -2.78
CA VAL A 39 -0.06 4.65 -2.20
C VAL A 39 -0.57 5.92 -1.50
N GLY A 40 -1.70 6.47 -1.95
CA GLY A 40 -2.20 7.75 -1.47
C GLY A 40 -1.12 8.84 -1.50
N LEU A 41 -0.88 9.48 -0.36
CA LEU A 41 0.17 10.50 -0.18
C LEU A 41 1.35 10.00 0.65
N ASP A 42 1.63 8.69 0.60
CA ASP A 42 2.71 8.11 1.38
C ASP A 42 4.08 8.39 0.76
N THR A 43 4.84 9.28 1.40
CA THR A 43 6.17 9.73 0.96
C THR A 43 7.31 8.83 1.42
N LYS A 44 7.06 7.78 2.22
CA LYS A 44 8.15 7.01 2.84
C LYS A 44 9.03 6.30 1.82
N PHE A 45 8.51 6.05 0.63
CA PHE A 45 9.25 5.41 -0.46
C PHE A 45 10.28 6.34 -1.11
N ASP A 46 10.02 7.65 -1.07
CA ASP A 46 10.94 8.69 -1.53
C ASP A 46 11.98 9.08 -0.46
N GLU A 47 11.69 8.78 0.82
CA GLU A 47 12.54 9.15 1.96
C GLU A 47 13.59 8.10 2.33
N LEU A 48 13.46 6.87 1.85
CA LEU A 48 14.25 5.74 2.33
C LEU A 48 15.43 5.46 1.38
N ASP A 49 16.63 5.88 1.77
CA ASP A 49 17.87 5.68 1.00
C ASP A 49 18.09 4.24 0.50
N ILE A 50 17.67 3.25 1.29
CA ILE A 50 17.75 1.82 0.97
C ILE A 50 16.91 1.40 -0.26
N LEU A 51 16.06 2.30 -0.76
CA LEU A 51 15.21 2.08 -1.94
C LEU A 51 15.66 2.88 -3.17
N VAL A 52 16.69 3.74 -3.09
CA VAL A 52 17.10 4.62 -4.20
C VAL A 52 17.38 3.86 -5.50
N ASP A 53 18.00 2.68 -5.39
CA ASP A 53 18.36 1.85 -6.55
C ASP A 53 17.32 0.74 -6.86
N LYS A 54 16.13 0.80 -6.24
CA LYS A 54 15.09 -0.20 -6.44
C LYS A 54 13.92 0.40 -7.23
N PRO A 55 13.44 -0.26 -8.30
CA PRO A 55 12.20 0.15 -8.94
C PRO A 55 11.03 0.06 -7.94
N ILE A 56 10.28 1.16 -7.83
CA ILE A 56 9.09 1.25 -6.99
C ILE A 56 7.91 1.61 -7.88
N PHE A 57 6.90 0.77 -7.85
CA PHE A 57 5.64 0.99 -8.54
C PHE A 57 4.53 1.16 -7.52
N ALA A 58 3.61 2.07 -7.79
CA ALA A 58 2.44 2.29 -6.95
C ALA A 58 1.16 2.28 -7.77
N LEU A 59 0.15 1.57 -7.30
CA LEU A 59 -1.18 1.57 -7.89
C LEU A 59 -2.11 2.45 -7.03
N ASP A 60 -2.80 3.40 -7.64
CA ASP A 60 -3.80 4.20 -6.94
C ASP A 60 -4.90 4.69 -7.87
N ILE A 61 -6.13 4.81 -7.37
CA ILE A 61 -7.26 5.34 -8.13
C ILE A 61 -7.13 6.85 -8.37
N GLN A 62 -6.25 7.53 -7.63
CA GLN A 62 -5.99 8.96 -7.74
C GLN A 62 -4.55 9.26 -8.20
N GLY A 63 -3.92 8.34 -8.95
CA GLY A 63 -2.52 8.46 -9.39
C GLY A 63 -2.21 9.79 -10.09
N GLU A 64 -3.06 10.24 -11.01
CA GLU A 64 -2.94 11.54 -11.69
C GLU A 64 -2.91 12.71 -10.71
N HIS A 65 -3.84 12.72 -9.74
CA HIS A 65 -3.90 13.76 -8.72
C HIS A 65 -2.67 13.74 -7.80
N ILE A 66 -2.15 12.57 -7.45
CA ILE A 66 -0.94 12.44 -6.64
C ILE A 66 0.26 13.01 -7.40
N ARG A 67 0.42 12.67 -8.69
CA ARG A 67 1.49 13.22 -9.54
C ARG A 67 1.39 14.76 -9.67
N ASP A 68 0.18 15.29 -9.82
CA ASP A 68 -0.06 16.75 -9.86
C ASP A 68 0.33 17.44 -8.54
N ILE A 69 0.10 16.80 -7.38
CA ILE A 69 0.56 17.32 -6.08
C ILE A 69 2.08 17.41 -6.03
N TYR A 70 2.80 16.37 -6.45
CA TYR A 70 4.27 16.38 -6.53
C TYR A 70 4.76 17.51 -7.44
N GLN A 71 4.18 17.63 -8.64
CA GLN A 71 4.53 18.67 -9.60
C GLN A 71 4.32 20.08 -9.03
N LYS A 72 3.16 20.34 -8.42
CA LYS A 72 2.84 21.63 -7.79
C LYS A 72 3.74 21.97 -6.61
N ALA A 73 4.20 20.95 -5.89
CA ALA A 73 5.16 21.11 -4.79
C ALA A 73 6.61 21.30 -5.28
N GLY A 74 6.89 21.13 -6.58
CA GLY A 74 8.25 21.15 -7.12
C GLY A 74 9.09 19.95 -6.65
N LEU A 75 8.44 18.82 -6.37
CA LEU A 75 9.07 17.58 -5.92
C LEU A 75 9.01 16.52 -7.02
N THR A 76 10.03 15.68 -7.06
CA THR A 76 10.06 14.48 -7.91
C THR A 76 9.97 13.25 -7.03
N SER A 77 9.04 12.36 -7.34
CA SER A 77 8.97 11.05 -6.70
C SER A 77 9.80 10.03 -7.49
N GLN A 78 10.49 9.14 -6.79
CA GLN A 78 11.11 7.96 -7.40
C GLN A 78 10.09 6.84 -7.64
N VAL A 79 8.87 6.98 -7.11
CA VAL A 79 7.79 6.03 -7.27
C VAL A 79 7.12 6.25 -8.63
N HIS A 80 7.06 5.20 -9.45
CA HIS A 80 6.26 5.18 -10.65
C HIS A 80 4.79 4.94 -10.29
N ILE A 81 4.02 6.02 -10.20
CA ILE A 81 2.61 5.98 -9.80
C ILE A 81 1.75 5.71 -11.04
N ILE A 82 0.97 4.64 -10.99
CA ILE A 82 0.09 4.12 -12.04
C ILE A 82 -1.37 4.29 -11.58
N ASP A 83 -2.21 4.83 -12.46
CA ASP A 83 -3.65 4.92 -12.21
C ASP A 83 -4.31 3.56 -12.31
N ALA A 84 -4.94 3.11 -11.21
CA ALA A 84 -5.62 1.82 -11.14
C ALA A 84 -6.78 1.83 -10.13
N ASP A 85 -7.96 1.38 -10.55
CA ASP A 85 -9.11 1.17 -9.68
C ASP A 85 -9.25 -0.32 -9.33
N PHE A 86 -8.98 -0.69 -8.08
CA PHE A 86 -9.06 -2.09 -7.62
C PHE A 86 -10.44 -2.74 -7.80
N ASN A 87 -11.52 -1.98 -7.98
CA ASN A 87 -12.86 -2.52 -8.21
C ASN A 87 -13.15 -2.85 -9.68
N GLN A 88 -12.31 -2.38 -10.60
CA GLN A 88 -12.50 -2.51 -12.05
C GLN A 88 -11.35 -3.25 -12.73
N ILE A 89 -10.43 -3.84 -11.95
CA ILE A 89 -9.32 -4.60 -12.49
C ILE A 89 -9.83 -5.94 -13.02
N GLU A 90 -9.89 -6.06 -14.33
CA GLU A 90 -9.93 -7.34 -15.03
C GLU A 90 -8.52 -7.98 -15.01
N GLN A 91 -8.46 -9.32 -14.90
CA GLN A 91 -7.18 -10.03 -14.73
C GLN A 91 -6.21 -9.81 -15.90
N GLU A 92 -6.72 -9.85 -17.11
CA GLU A 92 -5.92 -9.70 -18.34
C GLU A 92 -5.39 -8.26 -18.47
N ALA A 93 -6.19 -7.27 -18.06
CA ALA A 93 -5.84 -5.86 -18.16
C ALA A 93 -4.67 -5.47 -17.24
N ILE A 94 -4.56 -6.05 -16.03
CA ILE A 94 -3.48 -5.65 -15.11
C ILE A 94 -2.12 -6.20 -15.49
N GLN A 95 -2.06 -7.41 -16.04
CA GLN A 95 -0.79 -8.00 -16.46
C GLN A 95 -0.20 -7.18 -17.60
N ASP A 96 -1.03 -6.83 -18.58
CA ASP A 96 -0.64 -5.94 -19.68
C ASP A 96 -0.23 -4.57 -19.15
N THR A 97 -0.93 -4.04 -18.15
CA THR A 97 -0.56 -2.78 -17.49
C THR A 97 0.81 -2.90 -16.82
N PHE A 98 1.10 -3.96 -16.05
CA PHE A 98 2.39 -4.14 -15.41
C PHE A 98 3.54 -4.21 -16.42
N ILE A 99 3.37 -4.97 -17.50
CA ILE A 99 4.38 -5.09 -18.56
C ILE A 99 4.59 -3.73 -19.25
N LYS A 100 3.49 -3.04 -19.59
CA LYS A 100 3.54 -1.74 -20.25
C LYS A 100 4.21 -0.66 -19.39
N GLU A 101 3.93 -0.65 -18.10
CA GLU A 101 4.48 0.33 -17.16
C GLU A 101 5.94 -0.01 -16.74
N GLY A 102 6.49 -1.13 -17.23
CA GLY A 102 7.90 -1.48 -17.02
C GLY A 102 8.18 -2.26 -15.73
N LEU A 103 7.14 -2.82 -15.12
CA LEU A 103 7.27 -3.65 -13.94
C LEU A 103 7.84 -5.03 -14.34
N ASP A 104 8.98 -5.41 -13.75
CA ASP A 104 9.64 -6.67 -14.09
C ASP A 104 9.00 -7.82 -13.31
N ILE A 105 8.37 -8.74 -14.04
CA ILE A 105 7.66 -9.88 -13.48
C ILE A 105 8.59 -10.94 -12.85
N GLN A 106 9.88 -10.93 -13.20
CA GLN A 106 10.89 -11.87 -12.70
C GLN A 106 11.56 -11.39 -11.41
N LEU A 107 11.61 -10.07 -11.18
CA LEU A 107 12.23 -9.50 -9.98
C LEU A 107 11.49 -9.91 -8.71
N ARG A 108 12.26 -10.21 -7.66
CA ARG A 108 11.73 -10.50 -6.33
C ARG A 108 10.98 -9.26 -5.82
N THR A 109 9.66 -9.33 -5.78
CA THR A 109 8.80 -8.19 -5.52
C THR A 109 8.22 -8.28 -4.11
N ILE A 110 8.40 -7.22 -3.31
CA ILE A 110 7.65 -7.06 -2.05
C ILE A 110 6.39 -6.25 -2.31
N LEU A 111 5.26 -6.73 -1.77
CA LEU A 111 4.00 -5.99 -1.78
C LEU A 111 3.84 -5.18 -0.49
N VAL A 112 3.47 -3.91 -0.62
CA VAL A 112 3.11 -3.04 0.51
C VAL A 112 1.69 -2.56 0.34
N TRP A 113 0.80 -2.92 1.27
CA TRP A 113 -0.61 -2.53 1.23
C TRP A 113 -1.07 -1.91 2.55
N GLU A 114 -0.97 -0.59 2.65
CA GLU A 114 -1.29 0.11 3.87
C GLU A 114 -2.74 0.62 3.90
N GLY A 115 -3.63 -0.12 4.55
CA GLY A 115 -4.99 0.34 4.89
C GLY A 115 -6.00 0.36 3.74
N GLY A 116 -5.61 -0.06 2.53
CA GLY A 116 -6.54 -0.16 1.39
C GLY A 116 -7.58 -1.27 1.53
N THR A 117 -7.30 -2.33 2.29
CA THR A 117 -8.25 -3.44 2.51
C THR A 117 -9.56 -3.01 3.16
N PHE A 118 -9.58 -1.87 3.86
CA PHE A 118 -10.79 -1.34 4.50
C PHE A 118 -11.91 -1.01 3.51
N TYR A 119 -11.53 -0.67 2.27
CA TYR A 119 -12.45 -0.18 1.24
C TYR A 119 -12.93 -1.29 0.30
N LEU A 120 -12.32 -2.47 0.36
CA LEU A 120 -12.60 -3.58 -0.53
C LEU A 120 -13.40 -4.69 0.16
N THR A 121 -14.11 -5.49 -0.62
CA THR A 121 -14.68 -6.72 -0.10
C THR A 121 -13.59 -7.79 0.06
N PRO A 122 -13.79 -8.81 0.92
CA PRO A 122 -12.86 -9.93 0.98
C PRO A 122 -12.61 -10.59 -0.38
N ALA A 123 -13.64 -10.70 -1.23
CA ALA A 123 -13.52 -11.29 -2.55
C ALA A 123 -12.59 -10.48 -3.47
N ASP A 124 -12.66 -9.15 -3.40
CA ASP A 124 -11.79 -8.26 -4.19
C ASP A 124 -10.34 -8.34 -3.70
N ILE A 125 -10.13 -8.39 -2.37
CA ILE A 125 -8.80 -8.59 -1.77
C ILE A 125 -8.18 -9.90 -2.25
N PHE A 126 -8.91 -11.01 -2.16
CA PHE A 126 -8.42 -12.32 -2.61
C PHE A 126 -8.15 -12.35 -4.11
N SER A 127 -9.03 -11.74 -4.91
CA SER A 127 -8.86 -11.66 -6.36
C SER A 127 -7.60 -10.88 -6.73
N LEU A 128 -7.39 -9.71 -6.13
CA LEU A 128 -6.21 -8.88 -6.37
C LEU A 128 -4.92 -9.59 -5.94
N LEU A 129 -4.88 -10.14 -4.73
CA LEU A 129 -3.69 -10.86 -4.24
C LEU A 129 -3.39 -12.11 -5.09
N SER A 130 -4.43 -12.86 -5.50
CA SER A 130 -4.25 -14.01 -6.39
C SER A 130 -3.71 -13.59 -7.75
N LEU A 131 -4.17 -12.46 -8.27
CA LEU A 131 -3.75 -11.95 -9.57
C LEU A 131 -2.29 -11.52 -9.53
N VAL A 132 -1.93 -10.65 -8.57
CA VAL A 132 -0.55 -10.19 -8.37
C VAL A 132 0.41 -11.36 -8.14
N ASN A 133 0.03 -12.35 -7.34
CA ASN A 133 0.87 -13.53 -7.07
C ASN A 133 1.01 -14.48 -8.28
N LYS A 134 0.05 -14.49 -9.21
CA LYS A 134 0.17 -15.25 -10.46
C LYS A 134 1.05 -14.54 -11.49
N THR A 135 1.05 -13.21 -11.47
CA THR A 135 1.75 -12.39 -12.46
C THR A 135 3.19 -12.09 -12.06
N LEU A 136 3.47 -11.90 -10.76
CA LEU A 136 4.76 -11.43 -10.25
C LEU A 136 5.45 -12.47 -9.37
N ASN A 137 6.78 -12.42 -9.33
CA ASN A 137 7.59 -13.13 -8.34
C ASN A 137 7.49 -12.46 -6.96
N VAL A 138 6.35 -12.63 -6.29
CA VAL A 138 6.10 -12.06 -4.96
C VAL A 138 6.87 -12.83 -3.89
N VAL A 139 7.76 -12.14 -3.18
CA VAL A 139 8.58 -12.72 -2.09
C VAL A 139 8.08 -12.34 -0.70
N GLY A 140 7.10 -11.44 -0.62
CA GLY A 140 6.43 -11.11 0.63
C GLY A 140 5.33 -10.08 0.46
N LEU A 141 4.48 -10.01 1.48
CA LEU A 141 3.39 -9.04 1.59
C LEU A 141 3.42 -8.42 2.98
N TRP A 142 3.51 -7.11 3.04
CA TRP A 142 3.29 -6.33 4.24
C TRP A 142 2.00 -5.56 4.08
N GLU A 143 1.01 -5.92 4.90
CA GLU A 143 -0.28 -5.27 4.87
C GLU A 143 -0.85 -5.03 6.25
N ILE A 144 -1.93 -4.24 6.28
CA ILE A 144 -2.78 -4.10 7.46
C ILE A 144 -4.19 -4.53 7.07
N PHE A 145 -4.59 -5.72 7.50
CA PHE A 145 -5.97 -6.17 7.41
C PHE A 145 -6.87 -5.29 8.30
N LEU A 146 -7.54 -4.34 7.66
CA LEU A 146 -8.65 -3.59 8.24
C LEU A 146 -9.95 -4.11 7.67
N THR A 147 -10.83 -4.59 8.54
CA THR A 147 -12.23 -4.88 8.20
C THR A 147 -13.14 -3.87 8.89
N LYS A 148 -14.31 -3.56 8.31
CA LYS A 148 -15.31 -2.70 8.97
C LYS A 148 -15.68 -3.20 10.38
N SER A 149 -15.65 -4.52 10.61
CA SER A 149 -15.88 -5.13 11.93
C SER A 149 -14.72 -4.88 12.91
N SER A 150 -13.47 -4.84 12.44
CA SER A 150 -12.30 -4.50 13.27
C SER A 150 -12.25 -3.02 13.70
N PHE A 151 -12.92 -2.13 12.94
CA PHE A 151 -12.99 -0.69 13.26
C PHE A 151 -14.22 -0.30 14.10
N GLN A 152 -15.14 -1.24 14.36
CA GLN A 152 -16.20 -1.01 15.34
C GLN A 152 -15.58 -0.98 16.74
N MET A 153 -15.25 0.21 17.22
CA MET A 153 -15.28 0.47 18.65
C MET A 153 -16.65 0.01 19.13
N LYS A 154 -16.70 -1.13 19.83
CA LYS A 154 -17.83 -1.43 20.73
C LYS A 154 -17.85 -0.29 21.73
N ARG A 155 -18.54 0.80 21.41
CA ARG A 155 -19.06 1.72 22.41
C ARG A 155 -20.08 0.88 23.15
N THR A 156 -19.62 0.17 24.18
CA THR A 156 -20.49 -0.41 25.18
C THR A 156 -21.37 0.74 25.63
N ARG A 157 -22.64 0.73 25.22
CA ARG A 157 -23.64 1.60 25.82
C ARG A 157 -23.66 1.19 27.28
N ILE A 158 -23.02 1.99 28.12
CA ILE A 158 -23.28 1.95 29.55
C ILE A 158 -24.71 2.47 29.66
N ILE A 159 -25.66 1.54 29.69
CA ILE A 159 -27.03 1.82 30.10
C ILE A 159 -26.91 2.26 31.56
N LYS A 160 -27.28 3.52 31.82
CA LYS A 160 -27.37 4.08 33.17
C LYS A 160 -28.55 3.49 33.91
#